data_AF-A0AAD9P8A7-F1
#
_entry.id   AF-A0AAD9P8A7-F1
#
_cell.length_a   1.000
_cell.length_b   1.000
_cell.length_c   1.000
_cell.angle_alpha   90.00
_cell.angle_beta   90.00
_cell.angle_gamma   90.00
#
_symmetry.space_group_name_H-M   'P 1'
#
loop_
_entity.id
_entity.type
_entity.pdbx_description
1 polymer ?
#
loop_
_entity_poly.entity_id
_entity_poly.type
_entity_poly.pdbx_seq_one_letter_code
_entity_poly.pdbx_strand_id
1 'polypeptide(L)'
;MYTHIYTSYILIYIHTYIHTYIHTYTHTYIHTYIHTYIHTYIHTYIHTYIHTYIHTYIHTYIHTYIHTYIHTYIHTYMHAYMHAYIHTYIHTYIHTYIHTYIHTYIHTYIHTYIHTYIHTYIHTYIHTYIHTYIHTYMHTCIHTYIHTYIHTYIHTNIHTYIHTYIHTYIHTYIHTYIHTYIHIYIHTYIQHTYYYNIYTYIHTYIIIHTIHTYIHNTNICIIQHTYKHIYPHTIFIQYTKFIHRTYLYTYIQNIHTYIHTYIHTYIHTYIHTYIHTYIHTYIHTYIHTYIHTYIHTYIHTYIHTYIHTYIHRCNGA
;
A
#
# COMPACT_ATOMS: atom_id res chain seq x y z
N MET A 1 -175.37 -66.34 28.10
CA MET A 1 -174.19 -66.73 28.90
C MET A 1 -173.00 -67.15 28.01
N TYR A 2 -173.21 -68.02 27.00
CA TYR A 2 -172.14 -68.50 26.11
C TYR A 2 -171.47 -67.39 25.27
N THR A 3 -172.23 -66.42 24.77
CA THR A 3 -171.72 -65.30 23.96
C THR A 3 -170.80 -64.36 24.75
N HIS A 4 -171.10 -64.13 26.04
CA HIS A 4 -170.33 -63.21 26.90
C HIS A 4 -168.98 -63.77 27.33
N ILE A 5 -168.89 -65.09 27.54
CA ILE A 5 -167.63 -65.77 27.88
C ILE A 5 -166.72 -65.79 26.65
N TYR A 6 -167.28 -66.10 25.47
CA TYR A 6 -166.55 -66.12 24.21
C TYR A 6 -165.98 -64.74 23.83
N THR A 7 -166.77 -63.67 23.99
CA THR A 7 -166.29 -62.30 23.77
C THR A 7 -165.22 -61.88 24.78
N SER A 8 -165.34 -62.26 26.06
CA SER A 8 -164.32 -61.95 27.06
C SER A 8 -162.99 -62.66 26.81
N TYR A 9 -163.02 -63.94 26.39
CA TYR A 9 -161.82 -64.71 26.07
C TYR A 9 -161.12 -64.15 24.83
N ILE A 10 -161.89 -63.81 23.79
CA ILE A 10 -161.37 -63.13 22.60
C ILE A 10 -160.73 -61.80 22.99
N LEU A 11 -161.36 -61.01 23.86
CA LEU A 11 -160.83 -59.71 24.25
C LEU A 11 -159.54 -59.82 25.07
N ILE A 12 -159.45 -60.78 26.00
CA ILE A 12 -158.22 -61.05 26.76
C ILE A 12 -157.11 -61.57 25.86
N TYR A 13 -157.41 -62.49 24.95
CA TYR A 13 -156.42 -63.01 23.99
C TYR A 13 -155.92 -61.91 23.05
N ILE A 14 -156.83 -61.10 22.51
CA ILE A 14 -156.48 -59.94 21.68
C ILE A 14 -155.65 -58.94 22.49
N HIS A 15 -156.06 -58.58 23.70
CA HIS A 15 -155.31 -57.63 24.52
C HIS A 15 -153.93 -58.17 24.88
N THR A 16 -153.82 -59.41 25.34
CA THR A 16 -152.52 -59.99 25.72
C THR A 16 -151.62 -60.11 24.50
N TYR A 17 -152.11 -60.65 23.38
CA TYR A 17 -151.35 -60.76 22.14
C TYR A 17 -150.89 -59.39 21.62
N ILE A 18 -151.81 -58.41 21.52
CA ILE A 18 -151.48 -57.05 21.08
C ILE A 18 -150.50 -56.40 22.05
N HIS A 19 -150.72 -56.49 23.37
CA HIS A 19 -149.84 -55.88 24.35
C HIS A 19 -148.45 -56.52 24.32
N THR A 20 -148.34 -57.86 24.33
CA THR A 20 -147.04 -58.53 24.28
C THR A 20 -146.35 -58.29 22.96
N TYR A 21 -147.05 -58.35 21.83
CA TYR A 21 -146.45 -58.13 20.51
C TYR A 21 -146.00 -56.67 20.36
N ILE A 22 -146.86 -55.70 20.67
CA ILE A 22 -146.50 -54.29 20.60
C ILE A 22 -145.41 -53.97 21.62
N HIS A 23 -145.53 -54.38 22.88
CA HIS A 23 -144.52 -54.07 23.90
C HIS A 23 -143.17 -54.72 23.58
N THR A 24 -143.14 -56.00 23.23
CA THR A 24 -141.87 -56.66 22.89
C THR A 24 -141.29 -56.11 21.60
N TYR A 25 -142.08 -55.91 20.54
CA TYR A 25 -141.58 -55.37 19.28
C TYR A 25 -141.10 -53.93 19.46
N THR A 26 -141.89 -53.06 20.10
CA THR A 26 -141.48 -51.67 20.34
C THR A 26 -140.28 -51.59 21.27
N HIS A 27 -140.29 -52.30 22.40
CA HIS A 27 -139.16 -52.25 23.34
C HIS A 27 -137.90 -52.85 22.73
N THR A 28 -137.97 -54.01 22.09
CA THR A 28 -136.77 -54.62 21.48
C THR A 28 -136.29 -53.80 20.29
N TYR A 29 -137.16 -53.35 19.39
CA TYR A 29 -136.77 -52.54 18.24
C TYR A 29 -136.21 -51.19 18.68
N ILE A 30 -136.90 -50.47 19.56
CA ILE A 30 -136.44 -49.17 20.05
C ILE A 30 -135.15 -49.34 20.84
N HIS A 31 -135.08 -50.27 21.79
CA HIS A 31 -133.86 -50.47 22.59
C HIS A 31 -132.69 -50.92 21.72
N THR A 32 -132.87 -51.91 20.84
CA THR A 32 -131.76 -52.39 19.99
C THR A 32 -131.35 -51.34 18.98
N TYR A 33 -132.29 -50.69 18.28
CA TYR A 33 -131.97 -49.67 17.30
C TYR A 33 -131.31 -48.45 17.95
N ILE A 34 -131.92 -47.90 19.00
CA ILE A 34 -131.37 -46.73 19.69
C ILE A 34 -130.04 -47.07 20.35
N HIS A 35 -129.94 -48.17 21.10
CA HIS A 35 -128.70 -48.52 21.79
C HIS A 35 -127.58 -48.85 20.79
N THR A 36 -127.84 -49.68 19.78
CA THR A 36 -126.80 -50.03 18.80
C THR A 36 -126.42 -48.83 17.94
N TYR A 37 -127.38 -48.06 17.43
CA TYR A 37 -127.09 -46.89 16.61
C TYR A 37 -126.36 -45.82 17.41
N ILE A 38 -126.86 -45.44 18.57
CA ILE A 38 -126.23 -44.40 19.41
C ILE A 38 -124.86 -44.89 19.88
N HIS A 39 -124.75 -46.10 20.43
CA HIS A 39 -123.46 -46.59 20.93
C HIS A 39 -122.45 -46.75 19.80
N THR A 40 -122.82 -47.37 18.67
CA THR A 40 -121.87 -47.53 17.56
C THR A 40 -121.52 -46.20 16.92
N TYR A 41 -122.49 -45.32 16.65
CA TYR A 41 -122.24 -44.02 16.05
C TYR A 41 -121.39 -43.15 16.97
N ILE A 42 -121.79 -42.98 18.24
CA ILE A 42 -121.04 -42.16 19.19
C ILE A 42 -119.66 -42.76 19.43
N HIS A 43 -119.55 -44.06 19.72
CA HIS A 43 -118.26 -44.67 20.00
C HIS A 43 -117.34 -44.63 18.78
N THR A 44 -117.82 -45.01 17.60
CA THR A 44 -116.97 -45.01 16.40
C THR A 44 -116.64 -43.59 15.97
N TYR A 45 -117.60 -42.67 15.93
CA TYR A 45 -117.35 -41.29 15.52
C TYR A 45 -116.44 -40.58 16.50
N ILE A 46 -116.74 -40.61 17.80
CA ILE A 46 -115.91 -39.94 18.81
C ILE A 46 -114.53 -40.59 18.86
N HIS A 47 -114.43 -41.92 18.94
CA HIS A 47 -113.14 -42.58 19.03
C HIS A 47 -112.31 -42.36 17.77
N THR A 48 -112.88 -42.54 16.58
CA THR A 48 -112.12 -42.35 15.34
C THR A 48 -111.78 -40.88 15.12
N TYR A 49 -112.71 -39.95 15.31
CA TYR A 49 -112.45 -38.53 15.13
C TYR A 49 -111.43 -38.01 16.14
N ILE A 50 -111.62 -38.27 17.43
CA ILE A 50 -110.68 -37.83 18.47
C ILE A 50 -109.33 -38.50 18.27
N HIS A 51 -109.28 -39.82 18.09
CA HIS A 51 -108.01 -40.51 17.93
C HIS A 51 -107.28 -40.07 16.66
N THR A 52 -107.95 -40.02 15.51
CA THR A 52 -107.30 -39.60 14.27
C THR A 52 -106.93 -38.14 14.29
N TYR A 53 -107.80 -37.24 14.74
CA TYR A 53 -107.51 -35.82 14.79
C TYR A 53 -106.38 -35.52 15.78
N ILE A 54 -106.47 -36.02 17.02
CA ILE A 54 -105.44 -35.79 18.03
C ILE A 54 -104.13 -36.45 17.59
N HIS A 55 -104.15 -37.72 17.17
CA HIS A 55 -102.91 -38.40 16.78
C HIS A 55 -102.28 -37.75 15.55
N THR A 56 -103.05 -37.44 14.50
CA THR A 56 -102.49 -36.82 13.30
C THR A 56 -102.05 -35.39 13.58
N TYR A 57 -102.84 -34.57 14.27
CA TYR A 57 -102.47 -33.19 14.58
C TYR A 57 -101.26 -33.13 15.50
N ILE A 58 -101.26 -33.87 16.62
CA ILE A 58 -100.13 -33.88 17.55
C ILE A 58 -98.90 -34.47 16.86
N HIS A 59 -99.00 -35.64 16.22
CA HIS A 59 -97.85 -36.25 15.59
C HIS A 59 -97.30 -35.39 14.45
N THR A 60 -98.14 -34.89 13.55
CA THR A 60 -97.67 -34.06 12.43
C THR A 60 -97.15 -32.73 12.92
N TYR A 61 -97.85 -32.02 13.82
CA TYR A 61 -97.40 -30.73 14.32
C TYR A 61 -96.12 -30.86 15.14
N ILE A 62 -96.07 -31.78 16.12
CA ILE A 62 -94.87 -31.98 16.94
C ILE A 62 -93.72 -32.47 16.07
N HIS A 63 -93.92 -33.50 15.24
CA HIS A 63 -92.85 -34.02 14.42
C HIS A 63 -92.36 -32.98 13.41
N THR A 64 -93.25 -32.32 12.67
CA THR A 64 -92.83 -31.32 11.68
C THR A 64 -92.23 -30.10 12.36
N TYR A 65 -92.85 -29.54 13.39
CA TYR A 65 -92.33 -28.35 14.07
C TYR A 65 -91.00 -28.65 14.75
N ILE A 66 -90.90 -29.70 15.58
CA ILE A 66 -89.66 -30.03 16.27
C ILE A 66 -88.59 -30.42 15.26
N HIS A 67 -88.88 -31.32 14.32
CA HIS A 67 -87.87 -31.75 13.36
C HIS A 67 -87.43 -30.60 12.47
N THR A 68 -88.34 -29.82 11.88
CA THR A 68 -87.94 -28.71 11.00
C THR A 68 -87.27 -27.60 11.78
N TYR A 69 -87.80 -27.17 12.92
CA TYR A 69 -87.22 -26.09 13.71
C TYR A 69 -85.84 -26.48 14.25
N ILE A 70 -85.72 -27.64 14.90
CA ILE A 70 -84.44 -28.09 15.45
C ILE A 70 -83.44 -28.35 14.32
N HIS A 71 -83.84 -29.06 13.27
CA HIS A 71 -82.92 -29.34 12.16
C HIS A 71 -82.49 -28.06 11.46
N THR A 72 -83.42 -27.18 11.11
CA THR A 72 -83.07 -25.91 10.42
C THR A 72 -82.27 -25.01 11.33
N TYR A 73 -82.65 -24.82 12.59
CA TYR A 73 -81.92 -23.97 13.53
C TYR A 73 -80.51 -24.49 13.78
N ILE A 74 -80.37 -25.76 14.16
CA ILE A 74 -79.06 -26.36 14.42
C ILE A 74 -78.22 -26.35 13.14
N HIS A 75 -78.77 -26.80 12.01
CA HIS A 75 -78.00 -26.87 10.77
C HIS A 75 -77.58 -25.48 10.30
N THR A 76 -78.49 -24.50 10.25
CA THR A 76 -78.15 -23.15 9.78
C THR A 76 -77.22 -22.43 10.75
N TYR A 77 -77.46 -22.52 12.05
CA TYR A 77 -76.62 -21.88 13.05
C TYR A 77 -75.22 -22.51 13.09
N MET A 78 -75.13 -23.83 13.17
CA MET A 78 -73.85 -24.53 13.20
C MET A 78 -73.08 -24.33 11.90
N HIS A 79 -73.75 -24.39 10.74
CA HIS A 79 -73.09 -24.17 9.46
C HIS A 79 -72.65 -22.71 9.29
N ALA A 80 -73.48 -21.73 9.66
CA ALA A 80 -73.11 -20.32 9.60
C ALA A 80 -71.96 -20.01 10.55
N TYR A 81 -72.02 -20.51 11.79
CA TYR A 81 -70.98 -20.30 12.78
C TYR A 81 -69.67 -20.98 12.38
N MET A 82 -69.70 -22.26 12.00
CA MET A 82 -68.52 -22.98 11.53
C MET A 82 -67.92 -22.32 10.30
N HIS A 83 -68.75 -21.96 9.32
CA HIS A 83 -68.25 -21.35 8.10
C HIS A 83 -67.70 -19.94 8.35
N ALA A 84 -68.35 -19.13 9.20
CA ALA A 84 -67.83 -17.83 9.58
C ALA A 84 -66.53 -17.96 10.38
N TYR A 85 -66.47 -18.85 11.38
CA TYR A 85 -65.29 -19.05 12.22
C TYR A 85 -64.13 -19.60 11.40
N ILE A 86 -64.33 -20.67 10.63
CA ILE A 86 -63.29 -21.27 9.80
C ILE A 86 -62.84 -20.27 8.74
N HIS A 87 -63.76 -19.64 8.01
CA HIS A 87 -63.37 -18.70 6.96
C HIS A 87 -62.66 -17.48 7.54
N THR A 88 -63.19 -16.86 8.61
CA THR A 88 -62.53 -15.70 9.21
C THR A 88 -61.20 -16.09 9.82
N TYR A 89 -61.13 -17.14 10.64
CA TYR A 89 -59.90 -17.54 11.32
C TYR A 89 -58.84 -17.97 10.31
N ILE A 90 -59.16 -18.90 9.40
CA ILE A 90 -58.20 -19.40 8.42
C ILE A 90 -57.81 -18.29 7.46
N HIS A 91 -58.75 -17.56 6.87
CA HIS A 91 -58.42 -16.52 5.91
C HIS A 91 -57.65 -15.38 6.58
N THR A 92 -58.10 -14.88 7.73
CA THR A 92 -57.37 -13.77 8.39
C THR A 92 -56.03 -14.24 8.90
N TYR A 93 -55.94 -15.37 9.59
CA TYR A 93 -54.67 -15.85 10.14
C TYR A 93 -53.69 -16.19 9.02
N ILE A 94 -54.08 -17.00 8.04
CA ILE A 94 -53.18 -17.39 6.94
C ILE A 94 -52.82 -16.18 6.10
N HIS A 95 -53.80 -15.36 5.68
CA HIS A 95 -53.50 -14.20 4.84
C HIS A 95 -52.64 -13.19 5.59
N THR A 96 -52.98 -12.83 6.83
CA THR A 96 -52.19 -11.86 7.58
C THR A 96 -50.82 -12.41 7.93
N TYR A 97 -50.71 -13.65 8.41
CA TYR A 97 -49.43 -14.24 8.77
C TYR A 97 -48.52 -14.41 7.55
N ILE A 98 -49.02 -15.03 6.47
CA ILE A 98 -48.23 -15.23 5.25
C ILE A 98 -47.88 -13.89 4.62
N HIS A 99 -48.85 -12.98 4.44
CA HIS A 99 -48.58 -11.70 3.81
C HIS A 99 -47.62 -10.87 4.65
N THR A 100 -47.84 -10.73 5.96
CA THR A 100 -46.94 -9.95 6.82
C THR A 100 -45.58 -10.59 6.92
N TYR A 101 -45.48 -11.90 7.16
CA TYR A 101 -44.20 -12.58 7.30
C TYR A 101 -43.41 -12.55 6.00
N ILE A 102 -44.02 -12.93 4.87
CA ILE A 102 -43.33 -12.93 3.57
C ILE A 102 -42.96 -11.50 3.18
N HIS A 103 -43.90 -10.55 3.25
CA HIS A 103 -43.62 -9.18 2.85
C HIS A 103 -42.57 -8.54 3.76
N THR A 104 -42.68 -8.66 5.08
CA THR A 104 -41.70 -8.08 5.99
C THR A 104 -40.36 -8.77 5.87
N TYR A 105 -40.30 -10.10 5.85
CA TYR A 105 -39.04 -10.83 5.74
C TYR A 105 -38.35 -10.56 4.40
N ILE A 106 -39.05 -10.70 3.28
CA ILE A 106 -38.47 -10.48 1.96
C ILE A 106 -38.08 -9.01 1.80
N HIS A 107 -38.97 -8.07 2.13
CA HIS A 107 -38.67 -6.65 1.98
C HIS A 107 -37.52 -6.22 2.89
N THR A 108 -37.54 -6.60 4.16
CA THR A 108 -36.45 -6.22 5.09
C THR A 108 -35.15 -6.92 4.72
N TYR A 109 -35.15 -8.22 4.43
CA TYR A 109 -33.94 -8.95 4.06
C TYR A 109 -33.35 -8.43 2.76
N ILE A 110 -34.15 -8.30 1.69
CA ILE A 110 -33.66 -7.81 0.40
C ILE A 110 -33.22 -6.36 0.53
N HIS A 111 -34.03 -5.48 1.14
CA HIS A 111 -33.67 -4.08 1.27
C HIS A 111 -32.42 -3.90 2.14
N THR A 112 -32.33 -4.56 3.29
CA THR A 112 -31.15 -4.45 4.16
C THR A 112 -29.94 -5.08 3.49
N TYR A 113 -30.03 -6.29 2.95
CA TYR A 113 -28.91 -6.96 2.29
C TYR A 113 -28.41 -6.16 1.10
N ILE A 114 -29.29 -5.80 0.16
CA ILE A 114 -28.91 -5.03 -1.03
C ILE A 114 -28.37 -3.65 -0.62
N HIS A 115 -29.08 -2.91 0.24
CA HIS A 115 -28.64 -1.58 0.63
C HIS A 115 -27.31 -1.63 1.36
N THR A 116 -27.17 -2.50 2.37
CA THR A 116 -25.91 -2.62 3.11
C THR A 116 -24.79 -3.12 2.22
N TYR A 117 -25.00 -4.16 1.42
CA TYR A 117 -23.95 -4.74 0.59
C TYR A 117 -23.52 -3.75 -0.51
N ILE A 118 -24.45 -3.17 -1.26
CA ILE A 118 -24.14 -2.20 -2.30
C ILE A 118 -23.53 -0.95 -1.69
N HIS A 119 -24.13 -0.38 -0.64
CA HIS A 119 -23.61 0.84 -0.02
C HIS A 119 -22.22 0.59 0.57
N THR A 120 -22.03 -0.47 1.36
CA THR A 120 -20.72 -0.76 1.97
C THR A 120 -19.71 -1.12 0.90
N TYR A 121 -20.02 -1.99 -0.07
CA TYR A 121 -19.09 -2.37 -1.12
C TYR A 121 -18.69 -1.17 -1.99
N ILE A 122 -19.66 -0.42 -2.52
CA ILE A 122 -19.38 0.74 -3.37
C ILE A 122 -18.65 1.82 -2.56
N HIS A 123 -19.15 2.18 -1.37
CA HIS A 123 -18.53 3.22 -0.58
C HIS A 123 -17.13 2.82 -0.15
N THR A 124 -16.93 1.62 0.40
CA THR A 124 -15.60 1.18 0.84
C THR A 124 -14.67 1.00 -0.35
N TYR A 125 -15.09 0.34 -1.42
CA TYR A 125 -14.23 0.12 -2.59
C TYR A 125 -13.87 1.43 -3.28
N ILE A 126 -14.85 2.29 -3.60
CA ILE A 126 -14.57 3.56 -4.27
C ILE A 126 -13.78 4.49 -3.35
N HIS A 127 -14.19 4.65 -2.08
CA HIS A 127 -13.48 5.53 -1.16
C HIS A 127 -12.05 5.04 -0.92
N THR A 128 -11.86 3.75 -0.62
CA THR A 128 -10.51 3.22 -0.39
C THR A 128 -9.68 3.26 -1.67
N TYR A 129 -10.20 2.85 -2.82
CA TYR A 129 -9.47 2.88 -4.07
C TYR A 129 -9.09 4.30 -4.48
N ILE A 130 -10.05 5.24 -4.51
CA ILE A 130 -9.77 6.63 -4.89
C ILE A 130 -8.85 7.29 -3.86
N HIS A 131 -9.14 7.16 -2.57
CA HIS A 131 -8.31 7.77 -1.53
C HIS A 131 -6.89 7.20 -1.55
N THR A 132 -6.73 5.88 -1.58
CA THR A 132 -5.41 5.26 -1.61
C THR A 132 -4.69 5.59 -2.90
N TYR A 133 -5.33 5.46 -4.07
CA TYR A 133 -4.69 5.75 -5.34
C TYR A 133 -4.28 7.22 -5.47
N ILE A 134 -5.20 8.16 -5.21
CA ILE A 134 -4.88 9.60 -5.29
C ILE A 134 -3.86 9.98 -4.22
N HIS A 135 -4.05 9.56 -2.97
CA HIS A 135 -3.11 9.93 -1.91
C HIS A 135 -1.73 9.33 -2.16
N THR A 136 -1.64 8.04 -2.51
CA THR A 136 -0.35 7.41 -2.78
C THR A 136 0.30 7.96 -4.05
N TYR A 137 -0.44 8.14 -5.14
CA TYR A 137 0.10 8.71 -6.37
C TYR A 137 0.54 10.16 -6.18
N MET A 138 -0.30 11.01 -5.60
CA MET A 138 0.06 12.41 -5.35
C MET A 138 1.21 12.52 -4.36
N HIS A 139 1.18 11.77 -3.25
CA HIS A 139 2.27 11.79 -2.29
C HIS A 139 3.56 11.26 -2.90
N THR A 140 3.53 10.12 -3.59
CA THR A 140 4.74 9.55 -4.20
C THR A 140 5.26 10.44 -5.33
N CYS A 141 4.43 10.91 -6.25
CA CYS A 141 4.86 11.79 -7.34
C CYS A 141 5.40 13.12 -6.82
N ILE A 142 4.68 13.78 -5.89
CA ILE A 142 5.13 15.07 -5.34
C ILE A 142 6.39 14.87 -4.50
N HIS A 143 6.40 13.89 -3.59
CA HIS A 143 7.56 13.64 -2.75
C HIS A 143 8.76 13.21 -3.58
N THR A 144 8.61 12.29 -4.53
CA THR A 144 9.73 11.88 -5.39
C THR A 144 10.17 13.03 -6.29
N TYR A 145 9.26 13.78 -6.92
CA TYR A 145 9.65 14.90 -7.76
C TYR A 145 10.35 16.00 -6.96
N ILE A 146 9.75 16.47 -5.87
CA ILE A 146 10.33 17.53 -5.03
C ILE A 146 11.63 17.04 -4.40
N HIS A 147 11.64 15.87 -3.75
CA HIS A 147 12.82 15.35 -3.09
C HIS A 147 13.93 15.08 -4.10
N THR A 148 13.67 14.38 -5.20
CA THR A 148 14.72 14.09 -6.20
C THR A 148 15.16 15.36 -6.89
N TYR A 149 14.26 16.23 -7.35
CA TYR A 149 14.64 17.46 -8.04
C TYR A 149 15.40 18.40 -7.13
N ILE A 150 14.87 18.73 -5.94
CA ILE A 150 15.53 19.65 -5.02
C ILE A 150 16.83 19.02 -4.50
N HIS A 151 16.80 17.77 -4.03
CA HIS A 151 18.02 17.14 -3.51
C HIS A 151 19.07 17.03 -4.60
N THR A 152 18.74 16.48 -5.78
CA THR A 152 19.75 16.34 -6.85
C THR A 152 20.20 17.68 -7.37
N TYR A 153 19.31 18.63 -7.65
CA TYR A 153 19.69 19.94 -8.17
C TYR A 153 20.53 20.73 -7.17
N ILE A 154 20.09 20.83 -5.91
CA ILE A 154 20.83 21.58 -4.88
C ILE A 154 22.13 20.85 -4.55
N HIS A 155 22.09 19.54 -4.28
CA HIS A 155 23.29 18.78 -3.95
C HIS A 155 24.28 18.82 -5.08
N THR A 156 23.88 18.53 -6.33
CA THR A 156 24.82 18.52 -7.46
C THR A 156 25.33 19.91 -7.78
N ASN A 157 24.50 20.95 -7.84
CA ASN A 157 24.99 22.29 -8.17
C ASN A 157 25.85 22.88 -7.05
N ILE A 158 25.45 22.76 -5.79
CA ILE A 158 26.25 23.27 -4.67
C ILE A 158 27.53 22.46 -4.54
N HIS A 159 27.44 21.13 -4.57
CA HIS A 159 28.63 20.29 -4.49
C HIS A 159 29.58 20.56 -5.66
N THR A 160 29.09 20.59 -6.90
CA THR A 160 29.96 20.86 -8.06
C THR A 160 30.51 22.27 -8.01
N TYR A 161 29.71 23.29 -7.72
CA TYR A 161 30.20 24.68 -7.66
C TYR A 161 31.22 24.87 -6.54
N ILE A 162 30.91 24.46 -5.30
CA ILE A 162 31.83 24.61 -4.17
C ILE A 162 33.06 23.74 -4.37
N HIS A 163 32.90 22.46 -4.73
CA HIS A 163 34.02 21.57 -4.94
C HIS A 163 34.90 22.09 -6.08
N THR A 164 34.35 22.39 -7.25
CA THR A 164 35.17 22.87 -8.37
C THR A 164 35.79 24.22 -8.07
N TYR A 165 35.06 25.19 -7.55
CA TYR A 165 35.59 26.53 -7.28
C TYR A 165 36.66 26.49 -6.17
N ILE A 166 36.37 25.88 -5.02
CA ILE A 166 37.33 25.83 -3.91
C ILE A 166 38.50 24.92 -4.27
N HIS A 167 38.24 23.73 -4.82
CA HIS A 167 39.33 22.83 -5.22
C HIS A 167 40.21 23.50 -6.27
N THR A 168 39.65 24.06 -7.36
CA THR A 168 40.47 24.70 -8.38
C THR A 168 41.18 25.94 -7.84
N TYR A 169 40.52 26.80 -7.07
CA TYR A 169 41.14 28.00 -6.53
C TYR A 169 42.26 27.68 -5.52
N ILE A 170 41.98 26.84 -4.52
CA ILE A 170 42.98 26.47 -3.51
C ILE A 170 44.08 25.62 -4.14
N HIS A 171 43.74 24.62 -4.96
CA HIS A 171 44.74 23.80 -5.62
C HIS A 171 45.60 24.65 -6.54
N THR A 172 45.04 25.48 -7.42
CA THR A 172 45.85 26.32 -8.31
C THR A 172 46.66 27.35 -7.52
N TYR A 173 46.08 28.04 -6.55
CA TYR A 173 46.80 29.06 -5.79
C TYR A 173 47.92 28.46 -4.93
N ILE A 174 47.63 27.43 -4.13
CA ILE A 174 48.65 26.80 -3.27
C ILE A 174 49.66 26.04 -4.12
N HIS A 175 49.22 25.26 -5.11
CA HIS A 175 50.14 24.54 -5.99
C HIS A 175 51.02 25.53 -6.73
N THR A 176 50.48 26.56 -7.40
CA THR A 176 51.33 27.52 -8.12
C THR A 176 52.21 28.31 -7.17
N TYR A 177 51.71 28.81 -6.05
CA TYR A 177 52.51 29.62 -5.12
C TYR A 177 53.62 28.79 -4.45
N ILE A 178 53.29 27.65 -3.85
CA ILE A 178 54.28 26.80 -3.18
C ILE A 178 55.21 26.15 -4.20
N HIS A 179 54.69 25.60 -5.30
CA HIS A 179 55.54 25.00 -6.32
C HIS A 179 56.46 26.05 -6.92
N THR A 180 55.97 27.21 -7.35
CA THR A 180 56.87 28.24 -7.92
C THR A 180 57.84 28.78 -6.89
N TYR A 181 57.40 29.08 -5.67
CA TYR A 181 58.29 29.63 -4.65
C TYR A 181 59.36 28.62 -4.22
N ILE A 182 58.98 27.38 -3.88
CA ILE A 182 59.95 26.35 -3.45
C ILE A 182 60.80 25.91 -4.64
N HIS A 183 60.20 25.65 -5.81
CA HIS A 183 60.96 25.24 -6.99
C HIS A 183 61.95 26.34 -7.39
N ILE A 184 61.51 27.60 -7.54
CA ILE A 184 62.43 28.69 -7.92
C ILE A 184 63.47 28.90 -6.83
N TYR A 185 63.08 28.99 -5.55
CA TYR A 185 64.03 29.27 -4.47
C TYR A 185 65.06 28.14 -4.30
N ILE A 186 64.61 26.88 -4.19
CA ILE A 186 65.54 25.75 -3.99
C ILE A 186 66.34 25.47 -5.26
N HIS A 187 65.71 25.46 -6.44
CA HIS A 187 66.42 25.21 -7.69
C HIS A 187 67.45 26.31 -7.94
N THR A 188 67.10 27.59 -7.83
CA THR A 188 68.06 28.68 -8.05
C THR A 188 69.14 28.71 -6.96
N TYR A 189 68.77 28.53 -5.69
CA TYR A 189 69.73 28.57 -4.59
C TYR A 189 70.71 27.40 -4.64
N ILE A 190 70.22 26.16 -4.76
CA ILE A 190 71.10 24.98 -4.79
C ILE A 190 71.90 24.95 -6.09
N GLN A 191 71.27 25.18 -7.24
CA GLN A 191 71.99 25.16 -8.51
C GLN A 191 73.04 26.28 -8.53
N HIS A 192 72.73 27.50 -8.11
CA HIS A 192 73.69 28.61 -8.12
C HIS A 192 74.79 28.41 -7.08
N THR A 193 74.46 28.12 -5.82
CA THR A 193 75.48 27.97 -4.76
C THR A 193 76.37 26.74 -4.99
N TYR A 194 75.80 25.58 -5.31
CA TYR A 194 76.57 24.35 -5.42
C TYR A 194 77.37 24.29 -6.72
N TYR A 195 76.78 24.71 -7.86
CA TYR A 195 77.52 24.80 -9.13
C TYR A 195 78.61 25.86 -9.05
N TYR A 196 78.30 27.08 -8.58
CA TYR A 196 79.29 28.15 -8.51
C TYR A 196 80.40 27.82 -7.52
N ASN A 197 80.10 27.32 -6.32
CA ASN A 197 81.12 27.01 -5.32
C ASN A 197 82.01 25.82 -5.76
N ILE A 198 81.44 24.75 -6.31
CA ILE A 198 82.26 23.62 -6.80
C ILE A 198 83.08 24.04 -8.01
N TYR A 199 82.49 24.74 -8.97
CA TYR A 199 83.20 25.20 -10.17
C TYR A 199 84.35 26.14 -9.80
N THR A 200 84.10 27.14 -8.97
CA THR A 200 85.14 28.09 -8.52
C THR A 200 86.20 27.42 -7.67
N TYR A 201 85.83 26.52 -6.74
CA TYR A 201 86.80 25.80 -5.91
C TYR A 201 87.72 24.90 -6.74
N ILE A 202 87.17 24.09 -7.63
CA ILE A 202 87.98 23.19 -8.48
C ILE A 202 88.83 24.02 -9.45
N HIS A 203 88.26 25.04 -10.09
CA HIS A 203 88.98 25.88 -11.04
C HIS A 203 90.13 26.64 -10.37
N THR A 204 89.92 27.21 -9.17
CA THR A 204 90.98 27.89 -8.40
C THR A 204 92.04 26.92 -7.91
N TYR A 205 91.66 25.74 -7.40
CA TYR A 205 92.61 24.71 -6.97
C TYR A 205 93.52 24.26 -8.12
N ILE A 206 92.96 24.02 -9.31
CA ILE A 206 93.73 23.61 -10.49
C ILE A 206 94.62 24.77 -10.98
N ILE A 207 94.13 26.02 -10.99
CA ILE A 207 94.97 27.18 -11.35
C ILE A 207 96.15 27.31 -10.38
N ILE A 208 95.93 27.19 -9.07
CA ILE A 208 97.00 27.26 -8.08
C ILE A 208 97.99 26.13 -8.29
N HIS A 209 97.50 24.90 -8.51
CA HIS A 209 98.37 23.74 -8.72
C HIS A 209 99.17 23.84 -10.03
N THR A 210 98.59 24.38 -11.10
CA THR A 210 99.27 24.61 -12.38
C THR A 210 100.29 25.74 -12.31
N ILE A 211 100.00 26.82 -11.55
CA ILE A 211 100.98 27.88 -11.26
C ILE A 211 102.11 27.35 -10.38
N HIS A 212 101.81 26.54 -9.37
CA HIS A 212 102.81 25.94 -8.48
C HIS A 212 103.74 24.99 -9.24
N THR A 213 103.20 24.10 -10.09
CA THR A 213 104.02 23.23 -10.94
C THR A 213 104.81 24.03 -11.97
N TYR A 214 104.25 25.14 -12.50
CA TYR A 214 104.99 26.05 -13.37
C TYR A 214 106.19 26.67 -12.65
N ILE A 215 106.00 27.26 -11.46
CA ILE A 215 107.09 27.87 -10.68
C ILE A 215 108.15 26.81 -10.34
N HIS A 216 107.72 25.64 -9.89
CA HIS A 216 108.63 24.54 -9.55
C HIS A 216 109.43 24.06 -10.76
N ASN A 217 108.79 23.88 -11.93
CA ASN A 217 109.47 23.47 -13.15
C ASN A 217 110.37 24.57 -13.72
N THR A 218 109.98 25.85 -13.63
CA THR A 218 110.86 26.96 -14.03
C THR A 218 112.08 27.06 -13.12
N ASN A 219 111.92 26.83 -11.81
CA ASN A 219 113.03 26.81 -10.86
C ASN A 219 113.97 25.63 -11.14
N ILE A 220 113.45 24.43 -11.41
CA ILE A 220 114.26 23.28 -11.85
C ILE A 220 114.99 23.59 -13.16
N CYS A 221 114.31 24.20 -14.14
CA CYS A 221 114.89 24.53 -15.43
C CYS A 221 115.98 25.62 -15.32
N ILE A 222 115.81 26.61 -14.43
CA ILE A 222 116.83 27.60 -14.09
C ILE A 222 118.03 26.93 -13.41
N ILE A 223 117.80 26.02 -12.46
CA ILE A 223 118.86 25.27 -11.76
C ILE A 223 119.64 24.37 -12.74
N GLN A 224 118.96 23.67 -13.64
CA GLN A 224 119.59 22.90 -14.72
C GLN A 224 120.36 23.77 -15.72
N HIS A 225 119.84 24.95 -16.05
CA HIS A 225 120.52 25.92 -16.93
C HIS A 225 121.76 26.52 -16.26
N THR A 226 121.75 26.77 -14.94
CA THR A 226 122.94 27.20 -14.20
C THR A 226 124.00 26.10 -14.06
N TYR A 227 123.61 24.83 -14.09
CA TYR A 227 124.54 23.70 -14.08
C TYR A 227 125.04 23.30 -15.47
N LYS A 228 124.38 23.75 -16.54
CA LYS A 228 124.66 23.36 -17.93
C LYS A 228 124.77 24.57 -18.84
N HIS A 229 125.74 25.45 -18.59
CA HIS A 229 126.28 26.33 -19.64
C HIS A 229 127.74 26.70 -19.38
N ILE A 230 128.63 25.84 -19.87
CA ILE A 230 129.92 26.19 -20.47
C ILE A 230 129.65 26.28 -21.99
N TYR A 231 129.68 27.49 -22.58
CA TYR A 231 129.60 27.85 -24.03
C TYR A 231 128.27 27.73 -24.82
N PRO A 232 128.01 28.58 -25.85
CA PRO A 232 126.89 29.53 -25.93
C PRO A 232 125.71 29.04 -26.77
N HIS A 233 124.47 29.46 -26.45
CA HIS A 233 123.32 29.11 -27.29
C HIS A 233 122.15 30.11 -27.25
N THR A 234 122.10 31.04 -28.21
CA THR A 234 121.00 32.02 -28.35
C THR A 234 119.81 31.50 -29.19
N ILE A 235 120.04 30.56 -30.12
CA ILE A 235 118.98 30.01 -31.01
C ILE A 235 118.16 28.88 -30.35
N PHE A 236 118.78 27.99 -29.57
CA PHE A 236 118.12 26.89 -28.86
C PHE A 236 117.27 27.40 -27.70
N ILE A 237 117.67 28.47 -27.02
CA ILE A 237 116.86 29.09 -25.97
C ILE A 237 115.55 29.64 -26.53
N GLN A 238 115.53 30.25 -27.72
CA GLN A 238 114.27 30.68 -28.35
C GLN A 238 113.44 29.51 -28.88
N TYR A 239 114.06 28.52 -29.51
CA TYR A 239 113.33 27.37 -30.07
C TYR A 239 112.73 26.46 -28.98
N THR A 240 113.46 26.22 -27.89
CA THR A 240 112.95 25.48 -26.72
C THR A 240 111.91 26.27 -25.94
N LYS A 241 112.06 27.60 -25.75
CA LYS A 241 110.98 28.44 -25.20
C LYS A 241 109.72 28.40 -26.06
N PHE A 242 109.85 28.43 -27.38
CA PHE A 242 108.71 28.45 -28.29
C PHE A 242 107.98 27.09 -28.29
N ILE A 243 108.69 25.97 -28.44
CA ILE A 243 108.09 24.63 -28.40
C ILE A 243 107.51 24.33 -27.00
N HIS A 244 108.20 24.67 -25.92
CA HIS A 244 107.66 24.47 -24.58
C HIS A 244 106.44 25.36 -24.33
N ARG A 245 106.41 26.60 -24.83
CA ARG A 245 105.26 27.49 -24.70
C ARG A 245 104.07 27.01 -25.52
N THR A 246 104.28 26.52 -26.74
CA THR A 246 103.20 26.02 -27.61
C THR A 246 102.67 24.67 -27.17
N TYR A 247 103.55 23.72 -26.81
CA TYR A 247 103.14 22.39 -26.32
C TYR A 247 102.45 22.46 -24.95
N LEU A 248 102.91 23.35 -24.06
CA LEU A 248 102.24 23.60 -22.79
C LEU A 248 100.92 24.34 -22.97
N TYR A 249 100.85 25.31 -23.90
CA TYR A 249 99.60 25.99 -24.21
C TYR A 249 98.55 25.04 -24.79
N THR A 250 98.92 24.17 -25.74
CA THR A 250 98.00 23.17 -26.30
C THR A 250 97.64 22.08 -25.29
N TYR A 251 98.57 21.67 -24.43
CA TYR A 251 98.31 20.70 -23.36
C TYR A 251 97.38 21.27 -22.28
N ILE A 252 97.60 22.52 -21.85
CA ILE A 252 96.71 23.23 -20.91
C ILE A 252 95.34 23.44 -21.55
N GLN A 253 95.28 23.83 -22.83
CA GLN A 253 94.02 24.03 -23.53
C GLN A 253 93.24 22.72 -23.68
N ASN A 254 93.92 21.60 -23.98
CA ASN A 254 93.29 20.28 -24.09
C ASN A 254 92.84 19.72 -22.74
N ILE A 255 93.63 19.94 -21.66
CA ILE A 255 93.18 19.60 -20.31
C ILE A 255 91.99 20.47 -19.90
N HIS A 256 92.02 21.77 -20.19
CA HIS A 256 90.91 22.67 -19.91
C HIS A 256 89.65 22.23 -20.67
N THR A 257 89.73 21.92 -21.96
CA THR A 257 88.56 21.51 -22.74
C THR A 257 88.04 20.14 -22.31
N TYR A 258 88.93 19.17 -22.03
CA TYR A 258 88.55 17.85 -21.52
C TYR A 258 87.90 17.92 -20.14
N ILE A 259 88.49 18.68 -19.21
CA ILE A 259 87.93 18.87 -17.87
C ILE A 259 86.64 19.67 -17.94
N HIS A 260 86.57 20.75 -18.71
CA HIS A 260 85.35 21.53 -18.87
C HIS A 260 84.23 20.66 -19.43
N THR A 261 84.48 19.86 -20.47
CA THR A 261 83.44 18.99 -21.04
C THR A 261 83.06 17.85 -20.09
N TYR A 262 84.03 17.19 -19.43
CA TYR A 262 83.74 16.08 -18.52
C TYR A 262 83.05 16.55 -17.24
N ILE A 263 83.54 17.61 -16.59
CA ILE A 263 82.93 18.19 -15.39
C ILE A 263 81.57 18.79 -15.73
N HIS A 264 81.46 19.58 -16.81
CA HIS A 264 80.18 20.16 -17.20
C HIS A 264 79.17 19.06 -17.50
N THR A 265 79.50 18.06 -18.33
CA THR A 265 78.53 16.99 -18.64
C THR A 265 78.19 16.13 -17.43
N TYR A 266 79.17 15.68 -16.65
CA TYR A 266 78.91 14.78 -15.52
C TYR A 266 78.23 15.50 -14.35
N ILE A 267 78.72 16.68 -13.95
CA ILE A 267 78.11 17.44 -12.85
C ILE A 267 76.76 18.01 -13.28
N HIS A 268 76.62 18.57 -14.49
CA HIS A 268 75.33 19.06 -14.95
C HIS A 268 74.32 17.93 -15.03
N THR A 269 74.64 16.78 -15.64
CA THR A 269 73.68 15.68 -15.73
C THR A 269 73.35 15.08 -14.36
N TYR A 270 74.34 14.85 -13.49
CA TYR A 270 74.10 14.28 -12.17
C TYR A 270 73.33 15.23 -11.25
N ILE A 271 73.74 16.50 -11.15
CA ILE A 271 73.04 17.49 -10.32
C ILE A 271 71.65 17.77 -10.90
N HIS A 272 71.52 17.97 -12.21
CA HIS A 272 70.22 18.23 -12.83
C HIS A 272 69.28 17.02 -12.65
N THR A 273 69.74 15.79 -12.90
CA THR A 273 68.88 14.61 -12.73
C THR A 273 68.54 14.37 -11.26
N TYR A 274 69.49 14.50 -10.33
CA TYR A 274 69.24 14.31 -8.91
C TYR A 274 68.31 15.38 -8.33
N ILE A 275 68.58 16.66 -8.60
CA ILE A 275 67.72 17.77 -8.17
C ILE A 275 66.35 17.65 -8.81
N HIS A 276 66.27 17.47 -10.12
CA HIS A 276 64.99 17.38 -10.82
C HIS A 276 64.18 16.18 -10.31
N THR A 277 64.76 14.99 -10.21
CA THR A 277 64.02 13.81 -9.74
C THR A 277 63.63 13.92 -8.27
N TYR A 278 64.54 14.33 -7.38
CA TYR A 278 64.27 14.39 -5.95
C TYR A 278 63.30 15.52 -5.60
N ILE A 279 63.51 16.74 -6.12
CA ILE A 279 62.60 17.87 -5.89
C ILE A 279 61.26 17.61 -6.54
N HIS A 280 61.21 17.18 -7.81
CA HIS A 280 59.94 16.93 -8.48
C HIS A 280 59.16 15.83 -7.76
N THR A 281 59.77 14.69 -7.43
CA THR A 281 59.06 13.60 -6.74
C THR A 281 58.64 14.00 -5.33
N TYR A 282 59.50 14.63 -4.54
CA TYR A 282 59.19 14.98 -3.16
C TYR A 282 58.15 16.11 -3.08
N ILE A 283 58.32 17.19 -3.85
CA ILE A 283 57.34 18.29 -3.89
C ILE A 283 56.02 17.80 -4.48
N HIS A 284 56.04 17.11 -5.61
CA HIS A 284 54.81 16.63 -6.24
C HIS A 284 54.07 15.66 -5.31
N THR A 285 54.74 14.66 -4.73
CA THR A 285 54.06 13.71 -3.83
C THR A 285 53.58 14.38 -2.55
N TYR A 286 54.38 15.22 -1.90
CA TYR A 286 54.00 15.86 -0.64
C TYR A 286 52.89 16.90 -0.84
N ILE A 287 53.02 17.79 -1.83
CA ILE A 287 51.99 18.79 -2.13
C ILE A 287 50.71 18.12 -2.63
N HIS A 288 50.81 17.18 -3.58
CA HIS A 288 49.63 16.50 -4.11
C HIS A 288 48.90 15.72 -3.01
N THR A 289 49.61 14.92 -2.20
CA THR A 289 48.97 14.15 -1.12
C THR A 289 48.39 15.05 -0.04
N TYR A 290 49.11 16.08 0.40
CA TYR A 290 48.65 16.97 1.47
C TYR A 290 47.48 17.85 1.02
N ILE A 291 47.56 18.47 -0.17
CA ILE A 291 46.46 19.27 -0.71
C ILE A 291 45.25 18.38 -1.01
N HIS A 292 45.45 17.24 -1.68
CA HIS A 292 44.34 16.36 -2.02
C HIS A 292 43.64 15.84 -0.76
N THR A 293 44.38 15.37 0.24
CA THR A 293 43.77 14.86 1.49
C THR A 293 43.12 15.98 2.29
N TYR A 294 43.75 17.14 2.43
CA TYR A 294 43.20 18.25 3.21
C TYR A 294 41.97 18.87 2.53
N ILE A 295 42.02 19.14 1.23
CA ILE A 295 40.87 19.67 0.48
C ILE A 295 39.74 18.65 0.45
N HIS A 296 40.02 17.39 0.12
CA HIS A 296 39.00 16.36 0.02
C HIS A 296 38.29 16.15 1.36
N THR A 297 39.05 16.01 2.45
CA THR A 297 38.44 15.81 3.78
C THR A 297 37.66 17.04 4.24
N TYR A 298 38.25 18.24 4.14
CA TYR A 298 37.62 19.46 4.64
C TYR A 298 36.37 19.83 3.83
N ILE A 299 36.44 19.82 2.50
CA ILE A 299 35.29 20.12 1.63
C ILE A 299 34.20 19.06 1.81
N HIS A 300 34.55 17.77 1.82
CA HIS A 300 33.55 16.70 2.01
C HIS A 300 32.84 16.84 3.35
N THR A 301 33.56 17.09 4.44
CA THR A 301 32.94 17.30 5.77
C THR A 301 32.11 18.57 5.84
N TYR A 302 32.55 19.66 5.23
CA TYR A 302 31.86 20.94 5.29
C TYR A 302 30.59 20.95 4.42
N ILE A 303 30.66 20.41 3.20
CA ILE A 303 29.48 20.28 2.32
C ILE A 303 28.47 19.31 2.94
N HIS A 304 28.91 18.15 3.43
CA HIS A 304 28.01 17.16 4.04
C HIS A 304 27.28 17.75 5.26
N THR A 305 27.99 18.46 6.14
CA THR A 305 27.38 19.08 7.33
C THR A 305 26.47 20.27 6.98
N TYR A 306 26.86 21.10 6.02
CA TYR A 306 26.08 22.26 5.61
C TYR A 306 24.80 21.87 4.86
N ILE A 307 24.87 20.91 3.92
CA ILE A 307 23.69 20.41 3.21
C ILE A 307 22.74 19.70 4.18
N HIS A 308 23.27 18.83 5.04
CA HIS A 308 22.45 18.11 6.02
C HIS A 308 21.72 19.06 6.97
N THR A 309 22.37 20.12 7.46
CA THR A 309 21.74 21.12 8.34
C THR A 309 20.73 22.02 7.61
N TYR A 310 20.98 22.35 6.34
CA TYR A 310 20.07 23.18 5.55
C TYR A 310 18.79 22.42 5.16
N ILE A 311 18.92 21.18 4.70
CA ILE A 311 17.76 20.32 4.38
C ILE A 311 16.90 20.07 5.62
N HIS A 312 17.53 19.82 6.77
CA HIS A 312 16.81 19.56 8.02
C HIS A 312 16.09 20.81 8.57
N ARG A 313 16.54 22.02 8.23
CA ARG A 313 15.84 23.28 8.55
C ARG A 313 14.66 23.55 7.60
N CYS A 314 14.78 23.21 6.32
CA CYS A 314 13.69 23.41 5.35
C CYS A 314 12.55 22.39 5.48
N ASN A 315 12.82 21.18 5.99
CA ASN A 315 11.77 20.17 6.24
C ASN A 315 11.08 20.31 7.60
N GLY A 316 11.52 21.25 8.46
CA GLY A 316 10.99 21.46 9.81
C GLY A 316 10.10 22.70 9.98
N ALA A 317 9.83 23.44 8.90
CA ALA A 317 8.91 24.57 8.83
C ALA A 317 7.79 24.24 7.84
#